data_AF-A0A1H7H2C7-F1
#
_entry.id   AF-A0A1H7H2C7-F1
#
_cell.length_a   1.000
_cell.length_b   1.000
_cell.length_c   1.000
_cell.angle_alpha   90.00
_cell.angle_beta   90.00
_cell.angle_gamma   90.00
#
_symmetry.space_group_name_H-M   'P 1'
#
loop_
_entity.id
_entity.type
_entity.pdbx_description
1 polymer ?
#
loop_
_entity_poly.entity_id
_entity_poly.type
_entity_poly.pdbx_seq_one_letter_code
_entity_poly.pdbx_strand_id
1 'polypeptide(L)'
;MSRNHKKLWNAGIGLRVLSLIMLAACGDVAQNASPAQADRHSPVKTAETCIEVNLGEYNLFLLEDYHGGHDVMGKVAAGGDIRLTDFAVGAGLTSNFTNTLVAGGDLELSRGGVWGDAWYGGSYSVDQTVVFPRGVAAKGAPINFVEQGAKLKQLSSQLGGLAVNGTTKRENWGGLYLKGTDPTTNVFEVSASAFTGAKLLSIEAPAGSLAVVNIRGSSATFTGFGHAFSGGIDQQGVLFNFVDATHIEAHGYGFWGTVLAPFADFEFNDGSWDGGIYAKSLTGNAEGHINPLKIHTICPGECIEQVGVRLGEYNLFLLEDYYGGHDVMGKVAAGGDIRLTDFAVGAGLTSNFTNTLVAGGDLELSRGGVWGDAWYGGSYSVDQTVVFPRGVAAKGAPINFVEQGAKLKQLSSQLGGLTVNGTTKRENWGGLYLKGTDPTTNVFEVSASAFTGAKLLSIEAPAGSLAVVNIRGSSATFTGFGHAFSGGIDQQGVLFNFVDATHIEAHGYGFWGTVLAPFADFEFNDGSWDGGIYAKSLTGNAEGHINPLKDHDICL
;
A
#
# COMPACT_ATOMS: atom_id res chain seq x y z
N MET A 1 -64.16 -26.08 11.99
CA MET A 1 -63.73 -26.32 10.59
C MET A 1 -62.25 -26.69 10.65
N SER A 2 -61.88 -27.96 10.91
CA SER A 2 -61.65 -29.05 9.92
C SER A 2 -60.64 -28.62 8.83
N ARG A 3 -59.50 -29.26 8.58
CA ARG A 3 -58.96 -30.56 9.01
C ARG A 3 -57.45 -30.67 8.68
N ASN A 4 -56.75 -31.43 9.52
CA ASN A 4 -55.47 -32.10 9.26
C ASN A 4 -55.61 -33.25 8.23
N HIS A 5 -54.46 -33.62 7.63
CA HIS A 5 -53.89 -34.99 7.41
C HIS A 5 -53.24 -35.15 6.02
N LYS A 6 -51.92 -35.41 5.93
CA LYS A 6 -51.16 -36.68 6.08
C LYS A 6 -51.33 -37.68 4.91
N LYS A 7 -50.19 -37.89 4.22
CA LYS A 7 -49.46 -39.17 3.98
C LYS A 7 -49.65 -40.02 2.69
N LEU A 8 -48.48 -40.58 2.27
CA LEU A 8 -48.17 -41.84 1.53
C LEU A 8 -48.09 -41.74 -0.02
N TRP A 9 -46.91 -41.92 -0.67
CA TRP A 9 -46.00 -43.08 -0.91
C TRP A 9 -46.29 -43.86 -2.22
N ASN A 10 -45.19 -44.10 -2.96
CA ASN A 10 -44.85 -45.21 -3.89
C ASN A 10 -45.01 -45.12 -5.42
N ALA A 11 -43.82 -45.12 -6.07
CA ALA A 11 -43.23 -46.17 -6.94
C ALA A 11 -43.78 -46.47 -8.37
N GLY A 12 -42.82 -46.67 -9.30
CA GLY A 12 -42.98 -47.38 -10.58
C GLY A 12 -42.39 -46.61 -11.78
N ILE A 13 -41.18 -46.93 -12.26
CA ILE A 13 -40.89 -47.81 -13.43
C ILE A 13 -41.58 -47.30 -14.72
N GLY A 14 -40.97 -47.03 -15.85
CA GLY A 14 -39.63 -47.20 -16.40
C GLY A 14 -39.74 -47.06 -17.93
N LEU A 15 -38.68 -46.67 -18.64
CA LEU A 15 -38.51 -46.99 -20.05
C LEU A 15 -37.04 -46.88 -20.44
N ARG A 16 -36.43 -48.01 -20.79
CA ARG A 16 -35.18 -48.14 -21.55
C ARG A 16 -35.52 -48.58 -22.98
N VAL A 17 -34.48 -48.60 -23.84
CA VAL A 17 -34.28 -49.33 -25.12
C VAL A 17 -34.13 -48.34 -26.29
N LEU A 18 -33.11 -48.35 -27.16
CA LEU A 18 -31.86 -49.11 -27.35
C LEU A 18 -31.09 -48.44 -28.52
N SER A 19 -29.77 -48.69 -28.65
CA SER A 19 -29.04 -49.11 -29.89
C SER A 19 -27.57 -48.66 -29.82
N LEU A 20 -26.62 -49.58 -29.58
CA LEU A 20 -25.79 -50.40 -30.52
C LEU A 20 -24.38 -49.76 -30.68
N ILE A 21 -23.35 -50.19 -29.93
CA ILE A 21 -22.34 -51.23 -30.22
C ILE A 21 -21.52 -51.00 -31.51
N MET A 22 -20.23 -50.70 -31.34
CA MET A 22 -19.16 -51.35 -32.09
C MET A 22 -17.87 -51.46 -31.25
N LEU A 23 -17.27 -52.63 -31.31
CA LEU A 23 -16.13 -53.13 -30.52
C LEU A 23 -14.89 -53.14 -31.42
N ALA A 24 -13.72 -52.74 -30.92
CA ALA A 24 -12.42 -53.21 -31.43
C ALA A 24 -11.39 -53.17 -30.30
N ALA A 25 -10.78 -54.31 -30.03
CA ALA A 25 -9.84 -54.57 -28.95
C ALA A 25 -8.38 -54.49 -29.42
N CYS A 26 -7.45 -54.11 -28.53
CA CYS A 26 -6.27 -54.92 -28.17
C CYS A 26 -5.36 -54.21 -27.17
N GLY A 27 -4.88 -54.95 -26.15
CA GLY A 27 -3.55 -54.77 -25.57
C GLY A 27 -3.47 -54.23 -24.15
N ASP A 28 -3.53 -55.13 -23.16
CA ASP A 28 -3.03 -54.89 -21.80
C ASP A 28 -1.50 -54.81 -21.79
N VAL A 29 -0.94 -53.75 -21.19
CA VAL A 29 0.29 -53.83 -20.37
C VAL A 29 0.13 -52.86 -19.20
N ALA A 30 0.02 -53.42 -18.00
CA ALA A 30 0.06 -52.69 -16.73
C ALA A 30 1.49 -52.23 -16.43
N GLN A 31 1.67 -50.98 -16.00
CA GLN A 31 2.69 -50.59 -15.01
C GLN A 31 2.44 -49.18 -14.43
N ASN A 32 2.26 -49.16 -13.10
CA ASN A 32 2.52 -48.11 -12.11
C ASN A 32 2.06 -46.66 -12.36
N ALA A 33 0.99 -46.26 -11.66
CA ALA A 33 0.73 -44.87 -11.31
C ALA A 33 0.46 -44.74 -9.80
N SER A 34 1.32 -43.98 -9.12
CA SER A 34 1.13 -43.46 -7.76
C SER A 34 0.03 -42.38 -7.77
N PRO A 35 -0.83 -42.24 -6.75
CA PRO A 35 -1.85 -41.20 -6.76
C PRO A 35 -1.23 -39.82 -6.53
N ALA A 36 -1.48 -38.92 -7.49
CA ALA A 36 -1.07 -37.52 -7.46
C ALA A 36 -1.70 -36.76 -6.27
N GLN A 37 -0.86 -35.96 -5.63
CA GLN A 37 -1.23 -34.94 -4.65
C GLN A 37 -2.26 -33.97 -5.26
N ALA A 38 -3.33 -33.71 -4.51
CA ALA A 38 -4.23 -32.61 -4.77
C ALA A 38 -3.52 -31.29 -4.49
N ASP A 39 -3.15 -30.56 -5.55
CA ASP A 39 -2.72 -29.17 -5.46
C ASP A 39 -3.87 -28.32 -4.91
N ARG A 40 -3.67 -27.81 -3.70
CA ARG A 40 -4.49 -26.71 -3.17
C ARG A 40 -4.19 -25.49 -4.03
N HIS A 41 -5.19 -25.05 -4.80
CA HIS A 41 -5.20 -23.74 -5.42
C HIS A 41 -4.98 -22.68 -4.33
N SER A 42 -3.78 -22.10 -4.30
CA SER A 42 -3.57 -20.78 -3.74
C SER A 42 -4.41 -19.78 -4.55
N PRO A 43 -5.08 -18.81 -3.92
CA PRO A 43 -5.75 -17.75 -4.67
C PRO A 43 -4.70 -17.00 -5.48
N VAL A 44 -4.92 -16.91 -6.80
CA VAL A 44 -4.12 -16.11 -7.71
C VAL A 44 -4.23 -14.66 -7.23
N LYS A 45 -3.12 -14.13 -6.70
CA LYS A 45 -2.93 -12.70 -6.41
C LYS A 45 -3.10 -11.97 -7.74
N THR A 46 -4.17 -11.19 -7.89
CA THR A 46 -4.34 -10.31 -9.06
C THR A 46 -3.15 -9.36 -9.09
N ALA A 47 -2.36 -9.40 -10.15
CA ALA A 47 -1.29 -8.44 -10.39
C ALA A 47 -1.92 -7.04 -10.39
N GLU A 48 -1.49 -6.18 -9.47
CA GLU A 48 -1.87 -4.78 -9.46
C GLU A 48 -1.32 -4.14 -10.74
N THR A 49 -2.21 -3.64 -11.61
CA THR A 49 -1.82 -3.04 -12.89
C THR A 49 -1.35 -1.61 -12.66
N CYS A 50 -0.15 -1.28 -13.14
CA CYS A 50 0.36 0.09 -13.13
C CYS A 50 -0.56 1.05 -13.89
N ILE A 51 -0.58 2.30 -13.44
CA ILE A 51 -1.29 3.42 -14.07
C ILE A 51 -0.34 4.07 -15.08
N GLU A 52 -0.68 3.98 -16.36
CA GLU A 52 0.03 4.69 -17.42
C GLU A 52 -0.52 6.12 -17.56
N VAL A 53 0.34 7.11 -17.31
CA VAL A 53 0.05 8.53 -17.50
C VAL A 53 0.67 8.98 -18.81
N ASN A 54 -0.13 8.95 -19.87
CA ASN A 54 0.27 9.40 -21.20
C ASN A 54 -0.71 10.46 -21.72
N LEU A 55 -0.39 11.72 -21.46
CA LEU A 55 -1.19 12.90 -21.81
C LEU A 55 -0.39 13.90 -22.66
N GLY A 56 0.51 13.41 -23.51
CA GLY A 56 1.45 14.25 -24.28
C GLY A 56 1.10 14.48 -25.75
N GLU A 57 0.10 13.79 -26.31
CA GLU A 57 -0.18 13.84 -27.75
C GLU A 57 -0.88 15.14 -28.20
N TYR A 58 -1.81 15.63 -27.39
CA TYR A 58 -2.62 16.80 -27.69
C TYR A 58 -2.31 17.96 -26.74
N ASN A 59 -2.30 19.19 -27.27
CA ASN A 59 -2.31 20.40 -26.45
C ASN A 59 -3.71 20.62 -25.85
N LEU A 60 -4.75 20.24 -26.60
CA LEU A 60 -6.15 20.32 -26.19
C LEU A 60 -6.90 19.09 -26.70
N PHE A 61 -7.53 18.35 -25.79
CA PHE A 61 -8.37 17.19 -26.09
C PHE A 61 -9.67 17.29 -25.30
N LEU A 62 -10.79 17.39 -26.02
CA LEU A 62 -12.11 17.60 -25.45
C LEU A 62 -13.05 16.46 -25.83
N LEU A 63 -13.90 16.05 -24.88
CA LEU A 63 -14.89 14.99 -25.13
C LEU A 63 -16.11 15.50 -25.90
N GLU A 64 -16.40 16.79 -25.77
CA GLU A 64 -17.51 17.51 -26.38
C GLU A 64 -16.96 18.72 -27.15
N ASP A 65 -17.53 19.93 -26.97
CA ASP A 65 -17.33 21.06 -27.87
C ASP A 65 -16.13 21.96 -27.50
N TYR A 66 -15.62 22.67 -28.52
CA TYR A 66 -14.66 23.77 -28.39
C TYR A 66 -15.20 25.05 -29.04
N HIS A 67 -15.38 26.11 -28.25
CA HIS A 67 -15.90 27.40 -28.72
C HIS A 67 -15.02 28.59 -28.32
N GLY A 68 -15.01 29.61 -29.18
CA GLY A 68 -14.21 30.83 -29.02
C GLY A 68 -12.81 30.57 -29.58
N GLY A 69 -11.99 29.90 -28.78
CA GLY A 69 -10.60 29.55 -29.05
C GLY A 69 -9.72 30.74 -29.44
N HIS A 70 -8.43 30.45 -29.58
CA HIS A 70 -7.42 31.36 -30.13
C HIS A 70 -6.27 30.48 -30.66
N ASP A 71 -5.03 30.90 -30.43
CA ASP A 71 -3.83 30.17 -30.82
C ASP A 71 -3.58 28.96 -29.93
N VAL A 72 -3.45 27.78 -30.55
CA VAL A 72 -2.97 26.56 -29.92
C VAL A 72 -1.79 26.03 -30.73
N MET A 73 -0.59 26.13 -30.17
CA MET A 73 0.66 25.82 -30.88
C MET A 73 0.75 24.34 -31.29
N GLY A 74 0.12 23.43 -30.55
CA GLY A 74 0.07 21.99 -30.81
C GLY A 74 -1.23 21.49 -31.41
N LYS A 75 -1.51 20.20 -31.21
CA LYS A 75 -2.72 19.53 -31.74
C LYS A 75 -3.95 19.80 -30.89
N VAL A 76 -5.10 19.88 -31.55
CA VAL A 76 -6.43 20.08 -30.95
C VAL A 76 -7.39 18.99 -31.41
N ALA A 77 -8.12 18.39 -30.48
CA ALA A 77 -9.20 17.46 -30.77
C ALA A 77 -10.41 17.73 -29.88
N ALA A 78 -11.61 17.66 -30.43
CA ALA A 78 -12.87 17.79 -29.71
C ALA A 78 -13.87 16.76 -30.25
N GLY A 79 -14.54 16.02 -29.36
CA GLY A 79 -15.49 14.99 -29.75
C GLY A 79 -16.80 15.53 -30.31
N GLY A 80 -17.13 16.78 -29.98
CA GLY A 80 -18.26 17.53 -30.51
C GLY A 80 -17.83 18.53 -31.59
N ASP A 81 -18.49 19.68 -31.59
CA ASP A 81 -18.28 20.76 -32.54
C ASP A 81 -17.02 21.58 -32.20
N ILE A 82 -16.35 22.10 -33.23
CA ILE A 82 -15.30 23.10 -33.08
C ILE A 82 -15.71 24.36 -33.83
N ARG A 83 -15.74 25.50 -33.12
CA ARG A 83 -15.98 26.83 -33.70
C ARG A 83 -14.87 27.81 -33.30
N LEU A 84 -14.04 28.20 -34.26
CA LEU A 84 -12.88 29.08 -34.03
C LEU A 84 -12.92 30.33 -34.92
N THR A 85 -12.47 31.44 -34.33
CA THR A 85 -12.21 32.70 -35.01
C THR A 85 -10.86 33.25 -34.57
N ASP A 86 -10.12 33.89 -35.47
CA ASP A 86 -8.84 34.55 -35.13
C ASP A 86 -7.86 33.56 -34.47
N PHE A 87 -7.55 32.47 -35.16
CA PHE A 87 -6.85 31.31 -34.57
C PHE A 87 -5.63 30.85 -35.38
N ALA A 88 -4.67 30.23 -34.69
CA ALA A 88 -3.62 29.39 -35.26
C ALA A 88 -3.54 28.05 -34.53
N VAL A 89 -3.83 26.94 -35.21
CA VAL A 89 -3.71 25.58 -34.65
C VAL A 89 -2.51 24.86 -35.26
N GLY A 90 -1.66 24.29 -34.41
CA GLY A 90 -0.53 23.45 -34.82
C GLY A 90 0.65 24.23 -35.43
N ALA A 91 0.69 25.56 -35.32
CA ALA A 91 1.76 26.38 -35.90
C ALA A 91 3.14 26.04 -35.30
N GLY A 92 3.19 25.65 -34.02
CA GLY A 92 4.39 25.22 -33.31
C GLY A 92 4.88 23.80 -33.65
N LEU A 93 4.10 22.99 -34.37
CA LEU A 93 4.50 21.63 -34.74
C LEU A 93 5.66 21.66 -35.75
N THR A 94 6.65 20.80 -35.55
CA THR A 94 7.80 20.64 -36.46
C THR A 94 7.73 19.36 -37.29
N SER A 95 6.92 18.39 -36.87
CA SER A 95 6.67 17.10 -37.53
C SER A 95 5.32 16.54 -37.07
N ASN A 96 4.88 15.41 -37.66
CA ASN A 96 3.60 14.75 -37.36
C ASN A 96 2.37 15.68 -37.48
N PHE A 97 2.09 16.10 -38.70
CA PHE A 97 0.96 16.97 -39.02
C PHE A 97 -0.40 16.25 -39.10
N THR A 98 -0.43 14.93 -38.92
CA THR A 98 -1.69 14.17 -38.93
C THR A 98 -2.51 14.47 -37.67
N ASN A 99 -3.84 14.50 -37.82
CA ASN A 99 -4.79 14.77 -36.74
C ASN A 99 -4.46 16.05 -35.95
N THR A 100 -4.06 17.11 -36.65
CA THR A 100 -3.66 18.38 -36.02
C THR A 100 -4.87 19.12 -35.48
N LEU A 101 -6.00 19.07 -36.20
CA LEU A 101 -7.29 19.54 -35.74
C LEU A 101 -8.35 18.45 -35.98
N VAL A 102 -9.10 18.02 -34.97
CA VAL A 102 -10.13 16.98 -35.12
C VAL A 102 -11.42 17.41 -34.44
N ALA A 103 -12.47 17.64 -35.22
CA ALA A 103 -13.85 17.80 -34.73
C ALA A 103 -14.63 16.50 -34.96
N GLY A 104 -15.16 15.89 -33.90
CA GLY A 104 -16.06 14.74 -34.04
C GLY A 104 -17.42 15.13 -34.63
N GLY A 105 -17.84 16.38 -34.40
CA GLY A 105 -19.04 17.03 -34.95
C GLY A 105 -18.73 17.98 -36.09
N ASP A 106 -19.38 19.14 -36.06
CA ASP A 106 -19.25 20.21 -37.06
C ASP A 106 -17.93 20.98 -36.86
N LEU A 107 -17.33 21.41 -37.97
CA LEU A 107 -16.12 22.25 -37.98
C LEU A 107 -16.41 23.59 -38.63
N GLU A 108 -16.40 24.65 -37.83
CA GLU A 108 -16.62 26.04 -38.25
C GLU A 108 -15.38 26.89 -38.00
N LEU A 109 -14.76 27.41 -39.05
CA LEU A 109 -13.52 28.17 -38.95
C LEU A 109 -13.63 29.51 -39.69
N SER A 110 -13.17 30.58 -39.05
CA SER A 110 -13.02 31.90 -39.67
C SER A 110 -11.72 32.56 -39.25
N ARG A 111 -11.10 33.35 -40.14
CA ARG A 111 -9.86 34.11 -39.89
C ARG A 111 -8.77 33.34 -39.14
N GLY A 112 -8.00 32.50 -39.82
CA GLY A 112 -6.96 31.74 -39.12
C GLY A 112 -6.23 30.70 -39.96
N GLY A 113 -5.49 29.81 -39.31
CA GLY A 113 -4.79 28.74 -40.01
C GLY A 113 -4.62 27.45 -39.20
N VAL A 114 -4.64 26.33 -39.91
CA VAL A 114 -4.29 25.01 -39.36
C VAL A 114 -3.02 24.51 -40.04
N TRP A 115 -1.96 24.32 -39.26
CA TRP A 115 -0.66 23.89 -39.77
C TRP A 115 -0.49 22.37 -39.76
N GLY A 116 -1.51 21.67 -40.25
CA GLY A 116 -1.54 20.22 -40.46
C GLY A 116 -2.92 19.75 -40.92
N ASP A 117 -3.15 18.45 -40.87
CA ASP A 117 -4.42 17.84 -41.30
C ASP A 117 -5.54 18.15 -40.32
N ALA A 118 -6.70 18.51 -40.87
CA ALA A 118 -7.93 18.73 -40.15
C ALA A 118 -8.99 17.69 -40.52
N TRP A 119 -9.72 17.21 -39.51
CA TRP A 119 -10.81 16.25 -39.66
C TRP A 119 -12.11 16.77 -39.07
N TYR A 120 -13.23 16.48 -39.73
CA TYR A 120 -14.58 16.79 -39.24
C TYR A 120 -15.53 15.60 -39.46
N GLY A 121 -16.42 15.34 -38.51
CA GLY A 121 -17.43 14.27 -38.63
C GLY A 121 -18.76 14.75 -39.22
N GLY A 122 -19.14 16.00 -38.94
CA GLY A 122 -20.40 16.62 -39.33
C GLY A 122 -20.30 17.48 -40.58
N SER A 123 -20.74 18.74 -40.45
CA SER A 123 -20.69 19.80 -41.43
C SER A 123 -19.35 20.53 -41.41
N TYR A 124 -18.98 21.13 -42.53
CA TYR A 124 -17.75 21.89 -42.68
C TYR A 124 -18.07 23.27 -43.23
N SER A 125 -17.81 24.31 -42.44
CA SER A 125 -18.07 25.71 -42.77
C SER A 125 -16.81 26.51 -42.54
N VAL A 126 -16.18 26.98 -43.60
CA VAL A 126 -14.90 27.68 -43.52
C VAL A 126 -14.92 28.91 -44.41
N ASP A 127 -14.52 30.06 -43.85
CA ASP A 127 -14.41 31.28 -44.64
C ASP A 127 -13.16 31.30 -45.54
N GLN A 128 -13.12 32.23 -46.51
CA GLN A 128 -12.04 32.32 -47.50
C GLN A 128 -10.67 32.73 -46.92
N THR A 129 -10.63 33.16 -45.65
CA THR A 129 -9.42 33.64 -44.99
C THR A 129 -8.69 32.54 -44.22
N VAL A 130 -9.30 31.36 -44.07
CA VAL A 130 -8.67 30.23 -43.41
C VAL A 130 -7.70 29.50 -44.33
N VAL A 131 -6.50 29.20 -43.82
CA VAL A 131 -5.43 28.52 -44.57
C VAL A 131 -5.03 27.20 -43.94
N PHE A 132 -4.56 26.26 -44.77
CA PHE A 132 -4.00 24.97 -44.33
C PHE A 132 -2.57 24.79 -44.88
N PRO A 133 -1.55 25.48 -44.35
CA PRO A 133 -0.24 25.55 -45.00
C PRO A 133 0.51 24.21 -45.09
N ARG A 134 0.18 23.25 -44.22
CA ARG A 134 0.89 21.95 -44.09
C ARG A 134 -0.04 20.74 -44.05
N GLY A 135 -1.27 20.89 -44.52
CA GLY A 135 -2.25 19.80 -44.50
C GLY A 135 -3.50 20.15 -45.28
N VAL A 136 -4.51 19.33 -45.09
CA VAL A 136 -5.82 19.50 -45.73
C VAL A 136 -6.94 19.26 -44.73
N ALA A 137 -8.13 19.80 -45.01
CA ALA A 137 -9.34 19.43 -44.30
C ALA A 137 -10.05 18.28 -45.03
N ALA A 138 -10.41 17.23 -44.30
CA ALA A 138 -11.14 16.08 -44.83
C ALA A 138 -12.22 15.60 -43.87
N LYS A 139 -13.31 15.04 -44.42
CA LYS A 139 -14.36 14.43 -43.60
C LYS A 139 -13.86 13.07 -43.08
N GLY A 140 -13.99 12.80 -41.79
CA GLY A 140 -13.56 11.56 -41.17
C GLY A 140 -13.62 11.58 -39.65
N ALA A 141 -13.48 10.40 -39.04
CA ALA A 141 -13.51 10.21 -37.59
C ALA A 141 -12.26 9.43 -37.13
N PRO A 142 -11.07 10.05 -37.14
CA PRO A 142 -9.82 9.37 -36.82
C PRO A 142 -9.66 9.03 -35.33
N ILE A 143 -10.51 9.56 -34.45
CA ILE A 143 -10.44 9.38 -32.99
C ILE A 143 -11.77 8.79 -32.49
N ASN A 144 -11.68 7.74 -31.67
CA ASN A 144 -12.82 7.21 -30.94
C ASN A 144 -12.98 7.96 -29.59
N PHE A 145 -13.68 9.08 -29.59
CA PHE A 145 -13.85 9.93 -28.39
C PHE A 145 -14.60 9.24 -27.25
N VAL A 146 -15.48 8.28 -27.53
CA VAL A 146 -16.17 7.50 -26.50
C VAL A 146 -15.16 6.66 -25.70
N GLU A 147 -14.29 5.96 -26.41
CA GLU A 147 -13.25 5.13 -25.79
C GLU A 147 -12.19 5.97 -25.07
N GLN A 148 -11.72 7.04 -25.70
CA GLN A 148 -10.75 7.95 -25.07
C GLN A 148 -11.35 8.64 -23.84
N GLY A 149 -12.62 9.04 -23.90
CA GLY A 149 -13.33 9.59 -22.75
C GLY A 149 -13.45 8.61 -21.58
N ALA A 150 -13.72 7.33 -21.86
CA ALA A 150 -13.71 6.30 -20.82
C ALA A 150 -12.31 6.15 -20.18
N LYS A 151 -11.25 6.15 -21.00
CA LYS A 151 -9.85 6.07 -20.53
C LYS A 151 -9.46 7.26 -19.67
N LEU A 152 -9.80 8.50 -20.08
CA LEU A 152 -9.48 9.71 -19.31
C LEU A 152 -10.23 9.75 -17.98
N LYS A 153 -11.50 9.35 -17.95
CA LYS A 153 -12.30 9.24 -16.72
C LYS A 153 -11.73 8.18 -15.77
N GLN A 154 -11.34 7.02 -16.32
CA GLN A 154 -10.68 5.97 -15.55
C GLN A 154 -9.34 6.45 -14.98
N LEU A 155 -8.50 7.08 -15.80
CA LEU A 155 -7.21 7.63 -15.38
C LEU A 155 -7.38 8.65 -14.25
N SER A 156 -8.31 9.60 -14.41
CA SER A 156 -8.61 10.60 -13.38
C SER A 156 -9.04 9.94 -12.05
N SER A 157 -9.89 8.91 -12.13
CA SER A 157 -10.31 8.13 -10.96
C SER A 157 -9.15 7.35 -10.33
N GLN A 158 -8.26 6.75 -11.12
CA GLN A 158 -7.11 5.99 -10.63
C GLN A 158 -6.11 6.92 -9.93
N LEU A 159 -5.77 8.05 -10.55
CA LEU A 159 -4.92 9.08 -9.95
C LEU A 159 -5.53 9.66 -8.68
N GLY A 160 -6.85 9.89 -8.67
CA GLY A 160 -7.60 10.31 -7.49
C GLY A 160 -7.67 9.26 -6.38
N GLY A 161 -7.34 8.00 -6.66
CA GLY A 161 -7.27 6.93 -5.66
C GLY A 161 -5.87 6.72 -5.07
N LEU A 162 -4.84 7.41 -5.58
CA LEU A 162 -3.48 7.29 -5.08
C LEU A 162 -3.35 7.80 -3.65
N ALA A 163 -2.54 7.11 -2.85
CA ALA A 163 -2.21 7.56 -1.50
C ALA A 163 -1.43 8.89 -1.55
N VAL A 164 -1.84 9.85 -0.73
CA VAL A 164 -1.15 11.14 -0.60
C VAL A 164 0.18 10.92 0.10
N ASN A 165 1.28 11.28 -0.56
CA ASN A 165 2.65 11.23 -0.01
C ASN A 165 3.32 12.62 0.03
N GLY A 166 2.66 13.66 -0.50
CA GLY A 166 3.07 15.05 -0.41
C GLY A 166 2.35 15.83 0.68
N THR A 167 2.86 17.02 1.00
CA THR A 167 2.23 17.94 1.96
C THR A 167 1.59 19.13 1.25
N THR A 168 0.39 19.52 1.67
CA THR A 168 -0.34 20.71 1.20
C THR A 168 -0.49 21.71 2.34
N LYS A 169 -0.12 22.98 2.10
CA LYS A 169 -0.27 24.06 3.09
C LYS A 169 -0.88 25.31 2.44
N ARG A 170 -1.99 25.79 3.00
CA ARG A 170 -2.60 27.08 2.63
C ARG A 170 -2.32 28.13 3.69
N GLU A 171 -1.65 29.20 3.30
CA GLU A 171 -1.36 30.37 4.13
C GLU A 171 -2.51 31.39 4.14
N ASN A 172 -2.63 32.14 5.24
CA ASN A 172 -3.66 33.14 5.42
C ASN A 172 -3.60 34.29 4.40
N TRP A 173 -2.42 34.61 3.87
CA TRP A 173 -2.27 35.64 2.84
C TRP A 173 -2.60 35.15 1.42
N GLY A 174 -2.94 33.87 1.26
CA GLY A 174 -3.36 33.27 -0.02
C GLY A 174 -2.30 32.41 -0.72
N GLY A 175 -1.15 32.15 -0.10
CA GLY A 175 -0.15 31.22 -0.64
C GLY A 175 -0.56 29.76 -0.47
N LEU A 176 -0.50 28.97 -1.54
CA LEU A 176 -0.72 27.53 -1.53
C LEU A 176 0.59 26.82 -1.85
N TYR A 177 1.10 26.04 -0.91
CA TYR A 177 2.39 25.35 -0.99
C TYR A 177 2.17 23.84 -1.03
N LEU A 178 2.68 23.21 -2.07
CA LEU A 178 2.74 21.76 -2.24
C LEU A 178 4.20 21.34 -2.15
N LYS A 179 4.55 20.46 -1.21
CA LYS A 179 5.92 19.95 -1.05
C LYS A 179 5.95 18.42 -1.05
N GLY A 180 6.63 17.88 -2.04
CA GLY A 180 6.90 16.46 -2.22
C GLY A 180 8.40 16.19 -2.23
N THR A 181 8.79 14.97 -1.85
CA THR A 181 10.19 14.54 -1.77
C THR A 181 10.45 13.20 -2.48
N ASP A 182 9.41 12.57 -3.01
CA ASP A 182 9.51 11.30 -3.74
C ASP A 182 10.19 11.55 -5.10
N PRO A 183 11.26 10.81 -5.45
CA PRO A 183 11.98 11.02 -6.71
C PRO A 183 11.17 10.60 -7.95
N THR A 184 10.06 9.88 -7.77
CA THR A 184 9.24 9.33 -8.85
C THR A 184 7.88 10.02 -8.93
N THR A 185 7.06 9.95 -7.87
CA THR A 185 5.67 10.42 -7.88
C THR A 185 5.29 11.07 -6.55
N ASN A 186 4.86 12.32 -6.61
CA ASN A 186 4.41 13.12 -5.49
C ASN A 186 2.91 13.40 -5.65
N VAL A 187 2.09 12.84 -4.77
CA VAL A 187 0.64 12.93 -4.78
C VAL A 187 0.19 13.93 -3.71
N PHE A 188 -0.55 14.95 -4.15
CA PHE A 188 -1.12 16.00 -3.31
C PHE A 188 -2.63 15.98 -3.38
N GLU A 189 -3.29 16.24 -2.25
CA GLU A 189 -4.74 16.50 -2.21
C GLU A 189 -4.98 17.98 -1.91
N VAL A 190 -5.86 18.62 -2.71
CA VAL A 190 -6.20 20.04 -2.59
C VAL A 190 -7.71 20.23 -2.78
N SER A 191 -8.37 20.96 -1.89
CA SER A 191 -9.74 21.41 -2.13
C SER A 191 -9.77 22.46 -3.24
N ALA A 192 -10.69 22.36 -4.20
CA ALA A 192 -10.90 23.33 -5.27
C ALA A 192 -11.13 24.75 -4.71
N SER A 193 -11.80 24.86 -3.56
CA SER A 193 -12.02 26.13 -2.86
C SER A 193 -10.73 26.79 -2.38
N ALA A 194 -9.61 26.06 -2.30
CA ALA A 194 -8.32 26.64 -1.99
C ALA A 194 -7.86 27.60 -3.09
N PHE A 195 -8.24 27.42 -4.36
CA PHE A 195 -7.77 28.31 -5.42
C PHE A 195 -8.47 29.69 -5.40
N THR A 196 -9.68 29.77 -4.84
CA THR A 196 -10.38 31.04 -4.64
C THR A 196 -9.55 31.98 -3.76
N GLY A 197 -9.24 33.17 -4.29
CA GLY A 197 -8.44 34.18 -3.60
C GLY A 197 -6.96 33.81 -3.39
N ALA A 198 -6.47 32.76 -4.04
CA ALA A 198 -5.05 32.43 -4.01
C ALA A 198 -4.20 33.59 -4.57
N LYS A 199 -2.95 33.66 -4.12
CA LYS A 199 -1.95 34.66 -4.56
C LYS A 199 -0.71 34.01 -5.15
N LEU A 200 -0.42 32.78 -4.74
CA LEU A 200 0.70 31.98 -5.22
C LEU A 200 0.33 30.50 -5.13
N LEU A 201 0.63 29.72 -6.16
CA LEU A 201 0.79 28.28 -6.10
C LEU A 201 2.29 27.94 -6.19
N SER A 202 2.84 27.34 -5.15
CA SER A 202 4.23 26.88 -5.10
C SER A 202 4.27 25.35 -5.07
N ILE A 203 4.99 24.73 -6.00
CA ILE A 203 5.21 23.28 -6.03
C ILE A 203 6.70 23.00 -5.89
N GLU A 204 7.08 22.36 -4.79
CA GLU A 204 8.45 21.87 -4.53
C GLU A 204 8.45 20.35 -4.70
N ALA A 205 9.20 19.85 -5.68
CA ALA A 205 9.37 18.41 -5.90
C ALA A 205 10.67 18.12 -6.68
N PRO A 206 11.24 16.89 -6.58
CA PRO A 206 12.46 16.53 -7.27
C PRO A 206 12.36 16.65 -8.80
N ALA A 207 13.48 17.02 -9.45
CA ALA A 207 13.59 17.02 -10.90
C ALA A 207 13.26 15.65 -11.51
N GLY A 208 12.44 15.64 -12.57
CA GLY A 208 12.04 14.42 -13.27
C GLY A 208 10.95 13.59 -12.58
N SER A 209 10.52 13.97 -11.38
CA SER A 209 9.34 13.38 -10.72
C SER A 209 8.03 13.89 -11.31
N LEU A 210 6.94 13.17 -11.07
CA LEU A 210 5.57 13.59 -11.37
C LEU A 210 4.89 14.15 -10.10
N ALA A 211 4.40 15.38 -10.14
CA ALA A 211 3.49 15.95 -9.17
C ALA A 211 2.03 15.75 -9.64
N VAL A 212 1.30 14.84 -9.01
CA VAL A 212 -0.14 14.66 -9.18
C VAL A 212 -0.88 15.51 -8.16
N VAL A 213 -1.50 16.59 -8.62
CA VAL A 213 -2.33 17.47 -7.77
C VAL A 213 -3.79 17.07 -7.95
N ASN A 214 -4.29 16.22 -7.06
CA ASN A 214 -5.70 15.84 -7.01
C ASN A 214 -6.52 16.98 -6.41
N ILE A 215 -7.36 17.59 -7.23
CA ILE A 215 -8.22 18.72 -6.88
C ILE A 215 -9.65 18.22 -6.68
N ARG A 216 -10.22 18.46 -5.49
CA ARG A 216 -11.59 18.03 -5.12
C ARG A 216 -12.57 19.17 -5.01
N GLY A 217 -13.75 18.98 -5.57
CA GLY A 217 -14.87 19.90 -5.51
C GLY A 217 -15.54 20.02 -6.86
N SER A 218 -16.87 20.18 -6.85
CA SER A 218 -17.69 20.27 -8.08
C SER A 218 -17.32 21.43 -9.00
N SER A 219 -16.69 22.48 -8.46
CA SER A 219 -16.26 23.64 -9.23
C SER A 219 -14.96 24.25 -8.70
N ALA A 220 -14.13 24.78 -9.59
CA ALA A 220 -12.90 25.49 -9.24
C ALA A 220 -12.78 26.81 -10.01
N THR A 221 -12.21 27.83 -9.36
CA THR A 221 -12.00 29.16 -9.96
C THR A 221 -10.54 29.57 -9.84
N PHE A 222 -9.93 29.97 -10.96
CA PHE A 222 -8.53 30.36 -11.07
C PHE A 222 -8.40 31.78 -11.63
N THR A 223 -7.93 32.72 -10.81
CA THR A 223 -7.83 34.14 -11.22
C THR A 223 -6.55 34.81 -10.73
N GLY A 224 -5.66 35.17 -11.65
CA GLY A 224 -4.62 36.18 -11.45
C GLY A 224 -3.57 35.90 -10.37
N PHE A 225 -3.29 34.64 -10.02
CA PHE A 225 -2.26 34.28 -9.05
C PHE A 225 -1.01 33.69 -9.70
N GLY A 226 0.15 33.84 -9.04
CA GLY A 226 1.44 33.43 -9.58
C GLY A 226 1.80 31.96 -9.33
N HIS A 227 2.85 31.50 -10.01
CA HIS A 227 3.44 30.17 -9.86
C HIS A 227 4.88 30.23 -9.38
N ALA A 228 5.30 29.24 -8.60
CA ALA A 228 6.70 28.99 -8.30
C ALA A 228 6.98 27.49 -8.29
N PHE A 229 8.06 27.08 -8.95
CA PHE A 229 8.61 25.72 -8.85
C PHE A 229 9.96 25.73 -8.16
N SER A 230 10.21 24.73 -7.33
CA SER A 230 11.48 24.50 -6.64
C SER A 230 11.75 22.99 -6.51
N GLY A 231 12.97 22.61 -6.10
CA GLY A 231 13.37 21.19 -6.04
C GLY A 231 13.76 20.58 -7.40
N GLY A 232 13.57 21.33 -8.49
CA GLY A 232 13.97 20.97 -9.85
C GLY A 232 12.84 20.47 -10.74
N ILE A 233 11.61 20.37 -10.23
CA ILE A 233 10.41 20.12 -11.05
C ILE A 233 10.14 21.28 -12.03
N ASP A 234 9.56 20.94 -13.18
CA ASP A 234 9.12 21.86 -14.23
C ASP A 234 7.68 21.56 -14.67
N GLN A 235 7.14 22.33 -15.63
CA GLN A 235 5.76 22.14 -16.13
C GLN A 235 5.53 20.73 -16.70
N GLN A 236 6.58 20.06 -17.21
CA GLN A 236 6.47 18.73 -17.81
C GLN A 236 6.31 17.62 -16.78
N GLY A 237 6.43 17.94 -15.49
CA GLY A 237 6.23 17.03 -14.37
C GLY A 237 4.98 17.35 -13.54
N VAL A 238 4.09 18.26 -13.95
CA VAL A 238 2.93 18.70 -13.14
C VAL A 238 1.62 18.29 -13.81
N LEU A 239 0.80 17.52 -13.10
CA LEU A 239 -0.53 17.09 -13.52
C LEU A 239 -1.59 17.56 -12.52
N PHE A 240 -2.46 18.47 -12.96
CA PHE A 240 -3.66 18.88 -12.24
C PHE A 240 -4.80 17.92 -12.57
N ASN A 241 -5.14 17.04 -11.64
CA ASN A 241 -6.24 16.08 -11.79
C ASN A 241 -7.48 16.61 -11.05
N PHE A 242 -8.44 17.15 -11.79
CA PHE A 242 -9.73 17.55 -11.25
C PHE A 242 -10.64 16.33 -11.15
N VAL A 243 -10.71 15.75 -9.96
CA VAL A 243 -11.24 14.39 -9.81
C VAL A 243 -12.75 14.31 -9.99
N ASP A 244 -13.46 15.34 -9.53
CA ASP A 244 -14.92 15.39 -9.46
C ASP A 244 -15.50 16.75 -9.92
N ALA A 245 -14.67 17.64 -10.47
CA ALA A 245 -15.15 18.93 -10.97
C ALA A 245 -16.03 18.75 -12.21
N THR A 246 -17.18 19.42 -12.22
CA THR A 246 -18.07 19.51 -13.37
C THR A 246 -17.97 20.88 -14.06
N HIS A 247 -17.34 21.85 -13.43
CA HIS A 247 -17.15 23.18 -13.98
C HIS A 247 -15.81 23.78 -13.52
N ILE A 248 -15.05 24.39 -14.43
CA ILE A 248 -13.83 25.11 -14.11
C ILE A 248 -13.89 26.48 -14.79
N GLU A 249 -13.67 27.53 -14.01
CA GLU A 249 -13.56 28.89 -14.50
C GLU A 249 -12.11 29.38 -14.31
N ALA A 250 -11.49 29.85 -15.38
CA ALA A 250 -10.17 30.48 -15.34
C ALA A 250 -10.17 31.79 -16.12
N HIS A 251 -9.62 32.82 -15.51
CA HIS A 251 -9.53 34.15 -16.10
C HIS A 251 -8.22 34.85 -15.72
N GLY A 252 -7.47 35.38 -16.69
CA GLY A 252 -6.24 36.10 -16.36
C GLY A 252 -5.19 35.19 -15.70
N TYR A 253 -5.16 33.91 -16.07
CA TYR A 253 -4.41 32.88 -15.38
C TYR A 253 -3.65 31.97 -16.37
N GLY A 254 -2.49 31.48 -15.93
CA GLY A 254 -1.63 30.57 -16.70
C GLY A 254 -1.55 29.20 -16.04
N PHE A 255 -2.02 28.14 -16.69
CA PHE A 255 -1.78 26.77 -16.22
C PHE A 255 -0.37 26.31 -16.61
N TRP A 256 0.49 26.12 -15.61
CA TRP A 256 1.85 25.60 -15.78
C TRP A 256 1.88 24.10 -15.46
N GLY A 257 1.56 23.28 -16.45
CA GLY A 257 1.36 21.84 -16.31
C GLY A 257 0.17 21.34 -17.13
N THR A 258 -0.07 20.03 -17.07
CA THR A 258 -1.19 19.39 -17.78
C THR A 258 -2.42 19.30 -16.89
N VAL A 259 -3.60 19.56 -17.46
CA VAL A 259 -4.91 19.47 -16.79
C VAL A 259 -5.65 18.23 -17.28
N LEU A 260 -6.12 17.41 -16.33
CA LEU A 260 -7.03 16.30 -16.55
C LEU A 260 -8.34 16.59 -15.79
N ALA A 261 -9.39 16.94 -16.51
CA ALA A 261 -10.70 17.32 -15.98
C ALA A 261 -11.84 16.72 -16.83
N PRO A 262 -11.93 15.39 -16.96
CA PRO A 262 -12.75 14.73 -17.98
C PRO A 262 -14.27 14.86 -17.78
N PHE A 263 -14.70 15.47 -16.67
CA PHE A 263 -16.10 15.76 -16.35
C PHE A 263 -16.46 17.25 -16.43
N ALA A 264 -15.46 18.14 -16.60
CA ALA A 264 -15.66 19.57 -16.43
C ALA A 264 -15.85 20.32 -17.74
N ASP A 265 -16.89 21.16 -17.78
CA ASP A 265 -17.00 22.25 -18.74
C ASP A 265 -16.05 23.37 -18.31
N PHE A 266 -15.11 23.73 -19.18
CA PHE A 266 -14.00 24.65 -18.87
C PHE A 266 -14.21 26.02 -19.54
N GLU A 267 -14.49 27.04 -18.75
CA GLU A 267 -14.49 28.43 -19.21
C GLU A 267 -13.10 29.04 -18.99
N PHE A 268 -12.37 29.36 -20.06
CA PHE A 268 -11.00 29.84 -19.95
C PHE A 268 -10.74 31.06 -20.83
N ASN A 269 -10.70 32.23 -20.20
CA ASN A 269 -10.54 33.51 -20.88
C ASN A 269 -9.27 34.25 -20.44
N ASP A 270 -8.71 35.05 -21.35
CA ASP A 270 -7.59 35.96 -21.11
C ASP A 270 -6.42 35.30 -20.36
N GLY A 271 -6.06 34.08 -20.77
CA GLY A 271 -5.06 33.26 -20.10
C GLY A 271 -4.32 32.34 -21.06
N SER A 272 -3.50 31.46 -20.49
CA SER A 272 -2.71 30.50 -21.28
C SER A 272 -2.48 29.18 -20.56
N TRP A 273 -2.05 28.16 -21.28
CA TRP A 273 -1.53 26.94 -20.68
C TRP A 273 -0.25 26.46 -21.35
N ASP A 274 0.70 26.03 -20.51
CA ASP A 274 1.95 25.40 -20.90
C ASP A 274 1.86 23.91 -20.54
N GLY A 275 1.25 23.11 -21.43
CA GLY A 275 0.88 21.72 -21.15
C GLY A 275 -0.27 21.21 -22.02
N GLY A 276 -0.92 20.13 -21.59
CA GLY A 276 -2.17 19.67 -22.21
C GLY A 276 -3.40 20.06 -21.39
N ILE A 277 -4.56 20.24 -22.04
CA ILE A 277 -5.87 20.25 -21.37
C ILE A 277 -6.70 19.08 -21.90
N TYR A 278 -7.12 18.19 -21.00
CA TYR A 278 -7.97 17.04 -21.28
C TYR A 278 -9.27 17.20 -20.49
N ALA A 279 -10.33 17.73 -21.12
CA ALA A 279 -11.55 18.15 -20.43
C ALA A 279 -12.83 17.68 -21.15
N LYS A 280 -14.00 17.95 -20.56
CA LYS A 280 -15.27 17.66 -21.21
C LYS A 280 -15.51 18.63 -22.38
N SER A 281 -15.49 19.93 -22.13
CA SER A 281 -15.63 20.98 -23.14
C SER A 281 -14.76 22.19 -22.79
N LEU A 282 -14.50 23.08 -23.75
CA LEU A 282 -13.84 24.36 -23.49
C LEU A 282 -14.54 25.51 -24.22
N THR A 283 -14.78 26.61 -23.51
CA THR A 283 -15.24 27.88 -24.09
C THR A 283 -14.34 29.02 -23.63
N GLY A 284 -13.83 29.82 -24.57
CA GLY A 284 -13.02 31.00 -24.27
C GLY A 284 -11.81 31.16 -25.19
N ASN A 285 -11.03 32.21 -24.97
CA ASN A 285 -9.95 32.69 -25.85
C ASN A 285 -8.53 32.41 -25.33
N ALA A 286 -8.35 31.48 -24.38
CA ALA A 286 -7.02 31.18 -23.85
C ALA A 286 -6.06 30.57 -24.91
N GLU A 287 -4.76 30.82 -24.75
CA GLU A 287 -3.70 30.38 -25.67
C GLU A 287 -2.96 29.13 -25.17
N GLY A 288 -2.69 28.18 -26.08
CA GLY A 288 -2.03 26.92 -25.76
C GLY A 288 -0.60 26.84 -26.26
N HIS A 289 0.36 26.53 -25.39
CA HIS A 289 1.77 26.32 -25.71
C HIS A 289 2.20 24.86 -25.59
N ILE A 290 3.12 24.44 -26.46
CA ILE A 290 3.64 23.06 -26.45
C ILE A 290 4.59 22.89 -25.25
N ASN A 291 4.12 22.20 -24.21
CA ASN A 291 4.97 21.75 -23.11
C ASN A 291 4.45 20.42 -22.52
N PRO A 292 4.48 19.32 -23.30
CA PRO A 292 3.76 18.09 -22.97
C PRO A 292 4.25 17.47 -21.65
N LEU A 293 3.31 16.90 -20.89
CA LEU A 293 3.63 16.06 -19.73
C LEU A 293 4.53 14.90 -20.19
N LYS A 294 5.62 14.64 -19.45
CA LYS A 294 6.43 13.44 -19.67
C LYS A 294 5.57 12.20 -19.41
N ILE A 295 5.87 11.12 -20.12
CA ILE A 295 5.20 9.84 -19.88
C ILE A 295 5.67 9.30 -18.53
N HIS A 296 4.73 8.92 -17.68
CA HIS A 296 5.00 8.30 -16.38
C HIS A 296 4.21 7.01 -16.23
N THR A 297 4.83 6.00 -15.65
CA THR A 297 4.17 4.77 -15.20
C THR A 297 4.15 4.79 -13.67
N ILE A 298 2.97 4.84 -13.07
CA ILE A 298 2.79 4.81 -11.61
C ILE A 298 2.30 3.41 -11.23
N CYS A 299 3.16 2.60 -10.64
CA CYS A 299 2.76 1.32 -10.09
C CYS A 299 2.38 1.52 -8.61
N PRO A 300 1.13 1.23 -8.18
CA PRO A 300 0.81 1.18 -6.76
C PRO A 300 1.80 0.20 -6.10
N GLY A 301 2.60 0.72 -5.16
CA GLY A 301 3.59 0.01 -4.36
C GLY A 301 4.18 -1.24 -5.00
N GLU A 302 5.21 -1.10 -5.85
CA GLU A 302 6.08 -2.24 -6.10
C GLU A 302 6.63 -2.71 -4.75
N CYS A 303 6.19 -3.88 -4.32
CA CYS A 303 6.88 -4.63 -3.31
C CYS A 303 8.14 -5.20 -3.95
N ILE A 304 9.21 -4.41 -3.93
CA ILE A 304 10.48 -4.78 -4.56
C ILE A 304 11.12 -5.93 -3.74
N GLU A 305 10.86 -5.97 -2.42
CA GLU A 305 11.25 -7.05 -1.51
C GLU A 305 10.12 -7.33 -0.49
N GLN A 306 9.73 -8.60 -0.33
CA GLN A 306 8.79 -9.04 0.72
C GLN A 306 9.55 -9.52 1.96
N VAL A 307 9.26 -8.91 3.10
CA VAL A 307 9.72 -9.41 4.40
C VAL A 307 8.58 -10.20 5.04
N GLY A 308 8.75 -11.52 5.10
CA GLY A 308 7.84 -12.40 5.82
C GLY A 308 8.12 -12.36 7.32
N VAL A 309 7.19 -11.81 8.10
CA VAL A 309 7.19 -11.91 9.56
C VAL A 309 6.51 -13.22 9.94
N ARG A 310 7.30 -14.17 10.46
CA ARG A 310 6.87 -15.52 10.86
C ARG A 310 7.41 -15.85 12.25
N LEU A 311 6.74 -15.33 13.27
CA LEU A 311 7.14 -15.42 14.69
C LEU A 311 6.08 -16.14 15.55
N GLY A 312 5.31 -17.06 14.97
CA GLY A 312 4.21 -17.75 15.63
C GLY A 312 4.49 -19.17 16.12
N GLU A 313 5.64 -19.77 15.80
CA GLU A 313 5.90 -21.19 16.11
C GLU A 313 6.25 -21.43 17.59
N TYR A 314 7.07 -20.55 18.17
CA TYR A 314 7.54 -20.66 19.56
C TYR A 314 6.95 -19.54 20.42
N ASN A 315 6.67 -19.90 21.67
CA ASN A 315 6.28 -18.95 22.71
C ASN A 315 7.54 -18.30 23.32
N LEU A 316 8.65 -19.05 23.34
CA LEU A 316 9.99 -18.58 23.69
C LEU A 316 11.04 -19.22 22.78
N PHE A 317 11.86 -18.41 22.13
CA PHE A 317 12.97 -18.86 21.29
C PHE A 317 14.22 -18.03 21.61
N LEU A 318 15.28 -18.70 22.05
CA LEU A 318 16.52 -18.08 22.53
C LEU A 318 17.70 -18.60 21.75
N LEU A 319 18.66 -17.73 21.43
CA LEU A 319 19.89 -18.10 20.72
C LEU A 319 20.92 -18.76 21.64
N GLU A 320 20.87 -18.44 22.93
CA GLU A 320 21.75 -18.90 23.99
C GLU A 320 20.88 -19.51 25.10
N ASP A 321 21.07 -19.09 26.35
CA ASP A 321 20.58 -19.82 27.53
C ASP A 321 19.20 -19.37 28.04
N TYR A 322 18.52 -20.28 28.75
CA TYR A 322 17.31 -20.01 29.53
C TYR A 322 17.46 -20.47 30.98
N TYR A 323 17.43 -19.52 31.93
CA TYR A 323 17.58 -19.80 33.36
C TYR A 323 16.45 -19.26 34.23
N GLY A 324 16.19 -19.98 35.32
CA GLY A 324 15.09 -19.69 36.24
C GLY A 324 13.83 -20.33 35.69
N GLY A 325 13.20 -19.62 34.76
CA GLY A 325 11.94 -19.98 34.10
C GLY A 325 10.79 -20.29 35.05
N HIS A 326 9.59 -20.40 34.49
CA HIS A 326 8.41 -20.88 35.21
C HIS A 326 7.46 -21.52 34.19
N ASP A 327 6.25 -20.98 34.04
CA ASP A 327 5.26 -21.55 33.14
C ASP A 327 5.33 -20.91 31.76
N VAL A 328 5.53 -21.72 30.71
CA VAL A 328 5.41 -21.32 29.32
C VAL A 328 4.40 -22.22 28.64
N MET A 329 3.22 -21.68 28.35
CA MET A 329 2.08 -22.46 27.86
C MET A 329 2.34 -23.09 26.48
N GLY A 330 3.17 -22.46 25.65
CA GLY A 330 3.57 -22.94 24.32
C GLY A 330 4.95 -23.62 24.27
N LYS A 331 5.55 -23.62 23.07
CA LYS A 331 6.87 -24.23 22.83
C LYS A 331 8.01 -23.33 23.29
N VAL A 332 9.09 -23.94 23.77
CA VAL A 332 10.33 -23.30 24.21
C VAL A 332 11.53 -23.89 23.47
N ALA A 333 12.40 -23.04 22.96
CA ALA A 333 13.69 -23.44 22.39
C ALA A 333 14.79 -22.48 22.83
N ALA A 334 15.95 -23.01 23.20
CA ALA A 334 17.14 -22.25 23.56
C ALA A 334 18.37 -22.91 22.92
N GLY A 335 19.23 -22.13 22.25
CA GLY A 335 20.40 -22.66 21.56
C GLY A 335 21.52 -23.11 22.49
N GLY A 336 21.53 -22.59 23.71
CA GLY A 336 22.41 -23.00 24.80
C GLY A 336 21.70 -23.89 25.82
N ASP A 337 22.00 -23.65 27.09
CA ASP A 337 21.54 -24.46 28.20
C ASP A 337 20.14 -24.03 28.67
N ILE A 338 19.35 -24.98 29.14
CA ILE A 338 18.06 -24.73 29.78
C ILE A 338 18.10 -25.28 31.20
N ARG A 339 17.85 -24.41 32.20
CA ARG A 339 17.70 -24.79 33.61
C ARG A 339 16.37 -24.27 34.16
N LEU A 340 15.43 -25.19 34.42
CA LEU A 340 14.09 -24.86 34.91
C LEU A 340 13.79 -25.52 36.25
N THR A 341 13.05 -24.80 37.08
CA THR A 341 12.57 -25.28 38.38
C THR A 341 11.15 -24.77 38.61
N ASP A 342 10.26 -25.62 39.14
CA ASP A 342 8.85 -25.24 39.40
C ASP A 342 8.14 -24.77 38.11
N PHE A 343 8.21 -25.57 37.04
CA PHE A 343 7.87 -25.15 35.67
C PHE A 343 6.76 -25.99 35.01
N ALA A 344 6.07 -25.40 34.04
CA ALA A 344 5.26 -26.11 33.05
C ALA A 344 5.54 -25.61 31.62
N VAL A 345 6.01 -26.48 30.73
CA VAL A 345 6.24 -26.15 29.31
C VAL A 345 5.24 -26.87 28.41
N GLY A 346 4.58 -26.14 27.52
CA GLY A 346 3.70 -26.70 26.49
C GLY A 346 2.35 -27.18 27.00
N ALA A 347 1.97 -26.85 28.25
CA ALA A 347 0.71 -27.30 28.85
C ALA A 347 -0.52 -26.79 28.07
N GLY A 348 -0.42 -25.61 27.45
CA GLY A 348 -1.47 -25.01 26.61
C GLY A 348 -1.57 -25.59 25.20
N LEU A 349 -0.62 -26.41 24.75
CA LEU A 349 -0.65 -27.00 23.41
C LEU A 349 -1.80 -28.00 23.26
N THR A 350 -2.55 -27.91 22.17
CA THR A 350 -3.66 -28.82 21.84
C THR A 350 -3.30 -29.83 20.75
N SER A 351 -2.25 -29.55 19.97
CA SER A 351 -1.71 -30.41 18.91
C SER A 351 -0.25 -30.03 18.64
N ASN A 352 0.46 -30.82 17.82
CA ASN A 352 1.88 -30.61 17.48
C ASN A 352 2.80 -30.55 18.71
N PHE A 353 3.05 -31.71 19.31
CA PHE A 353 3.89 -31.86 20.50
C PHE A 353 5.39 -32.01 20.19
N THR A 354 5.78 -32.06 18.92
CA THR A 354 7.19 -32.18 18.54
C THR A 354 7.93 -30.88 18.83
N ASN A 355 9.18 -30.99 19.30
CA ASN A 355 10.04 -29.85 19.64
C ASN A 355 9.37 -28.89 20.64
N THR A 356 8.69 -29.44 21.65
CA THR A 356 8.00 -28.64 22.66
C THR A 356 9.00 -27.94 23.59
N LEU A 357 10.08 -28.64 23.94
CA LEU A 357 11.21 -28.08 24.66
C LEU A 357 12.52 -28.46 23.96
N VAL A 358 13.36 -27.51 23.58
CA VAL A 358 14.64 -27.79 22.90
C VAL A 358 15.77 -27.02 23.55
N ALA A 359 16.71 -27.72 24.18
CA ALA A 359 18.00 -27.17 24.60
C ALA A 359 19.08 -27.59 23.59
N GLY A 360 19.77 -26.63 22.98
CA GLY A 360 20.92 -26.92 22.13
C GLY A 360 22.14 -27.41 22.93
N GLY A 361 22.23 -27.00 24.20
CA GLY A 361 23.20 -27.45 25.18
C GLY A 361 22.61 -28.42 26.20
N ASP A 362 22.93 -28.19 27.46
CA ASP A 362 22.52 -29.00 28.61
C ASP A 362 21.06 -28.71 28.99
N LEU A 363 20.34 -29.76 29.42
CA LEU A 363 18.97 -29.67 29.90
C LEU A 363 18.89 -30.12 31.36
N GLU A 364 18.67 -29.16 32.26
CA GLU A 364 18.49 -29.40 33.69
C GLU A 364 17.07 -29.03 34.15
N LEU A 365 16.31 -30.02 34.61
CA LEU A 365 14.91 -29.84 35.00
C LEU A 365 14.68 -30.37 36.42
N SER A 366 13.98 -29.58 37.23
CA SER A 366 13.50 -30.01 38.55
C SER A 366 12.07 -29.52 38.80
N ARG A 367 11.24 -30.32 39.49
CA ARG A 367 9.86 -29.99 39.85
C ARG A 367 9.04 -29.35 38.72
N GLY A 368 8.44 -30.15 37.83
CA GLY A 368 7.65 -29.58 36.73
C GLY A 368 7.20 -30.57 35.69
N GLY A 369 6.74 -30.07 34.54
CA GLY A 369 6.30 -30.92 33.45
C GLY A 369 6.50 -30.35 32.05
N VAL A 370 6.78 -31.22 31.09
CA VAL A 370 6.81 -30.90 29.66
C VAL A 370 5.71 -31.65 28.95
N TRP A 371 4.77 -30.94 28.33
CA TRP A 371 3.61 -31.51 27.66
C TRP A 371 3.84 -31.75 26.16
N GLY A 372 5.01 -32.30 25.83
CA GLY A 372 5.41 -32.73 24.50
C GLY A 372 6.84 -33.25 24.48
N ASP A 373 7.41 -33.39 23.28
CA ASP A 373 8.77 -33.89 23.11
C ASP A 373 9.81 -32.86 23.56
N ALA A 374 10.83 -33.35 24.26
CA ALA A 374 11.98 -32.57 24.67
C ALA A 374 13.28 -33.04 24.00
N TRP A 375 14.14 -32.09 23.66
CA TRP A 375 15.45 -32.36 23.06
C TRP A 375 16.56 -31.66 23.82
N TYR A 376 17.71 -32.33 23.92
CA TYR A 376 18.94 -31.79 24.50
C TYR A 376 20.16 -32.14 23.65
N GLY A 377 21.12 -31.22 23.50
CA GLY A 377 22.36 -31.47 22.77
C GLY A 377 23.53 -31.94 23.63
N GLY A 378 23.56 -31.50 24.90
CA GLY A 378 24.63 -31.74 25.86
C GLY A 378 24.31 -32.84 26.86
N SER A 379 24.38 -32.50 28.14
CA SER A 379 24.02 -33.31 29.30
C SER A 379 22.51 -33.21 29.61
N TYR A 380 21.98 -34.24 30.28
CA TYR A 380 20.57 -34.30 30.66
C TYR A 380 20.49 -34.67 32.13
N SER A 381 20.00 -33.74 32.95
CA SER A 381 19.89 -33.87 34.39
C SER A 381 18.46 -33.55 34.81
N VAL A 382 17.70 -34.57 35.20
CA VAL A 382 16.28 -34.42 35.51
C VAL A 382 15.97 -35.11 36.82
N ASP A 383 15.32 -34.39 37.74
CA ASP A 383 14.90 -34.98 39.01
C ASP A 383 13.68 -35.91 38.85
N GLN A 384 13.38 -36.71 39.88
CA GLN A 384 12.30 -37.71 39.85
C GLN A 384 10.89 -37.12 39.80
N THR A 385 10.74 -35.80 40.00
CA THR A 385 9.45 -35.11 40.06
C THR A 385 9.04 -34.51 38.72
N VAL A 386 9.93 -34.49 37.73
CA VAL A 386 9.63 -34.00 36.39
C VAL A 386 8.84 -35.04 35.59
N VAL A 387 7.76 -34.60 34.93
CA VAL A 387 6.88 -35.46 34.12
C VAL A 387 6.87 -35.05 32.65
N PHE A 388 6.65 -36.03 31.77
CA PHE A 388 6.45 -35.82 30.33
C PHE A 388 5.11 -36.43 29.89
N PRO A 389 3.95 -35.79 30.17
CA PRO A 389 2.65 -36.44 30.00
C PRO A 389 2.29 -36.76 28.54
N ARG A 390 2.90 -36.06 27.57
CA ARG A 390 2.57 -36.15 26.13
C ARG A 390 3.79 -36.27 25.22
N GLY A 391 4.93 -36.69 25.75
CA GLY A 391 6.15 -36.80 24.95
C GLY A 391 7.27 -37.51 25.70
N VAL A 392 8.46 -37.45 25.12
CA VAL A 392 9.67 -38.02 25.70
C VAL A 392 10.83 -37.06 25.56
N ALA A 393 11.85 -37.22 26.40
CA ALA A 393 13.13 -36.54 26.23
C ALA A 393 14.08 -37.41 25.40
N ALA A 394 14.74 -36.81 24.41
CA ALA A 394 15.74 -37.47 23.58
C ALA A 394 16.94 -36.56 23.31
N LYS A 395 18.12 -37.16 23.16
CA LYS A 395 19.31 -36.42 22.74
C LYS A 395 19.22 -36.10 21.25
N GLY A 396 19.45 -34.85 20.86
CA GLY A 396 19.43 -34.44 19.45
C GLY A 396 19.46 -32.92 19.26
N ALA A 397 19.60 -32.50 18.00
CA ALA A 397 19.65 -31.09 17.61
C ALA A 397 18.61 -30.81 16.50
N PRO A 398 17.31 -30.78 16.82
CA PRO A 398 16.25 -30.61 15.83
C PRO A 398 16.16 -29.20 15.23
N ILE A 399 16.88 -28.22 15.81
CA ILE A 399 16.85 -26.81 15.40
C ILE A 399 18.28 -26.35 15.08
N ASN A 400 18.44 -25.68 13.94
CA ASN A 400 19.68 -24.98 13.58
C ASN A 400 19.67 -23.55 14.13
N PHE A 401 20.09 -23.36 15.38
CA PHE A 401 20.06 -22.05 16.06
C PHE A 401 20.96 -20.99 15.40
N VAL A 402 22.03 -21.40 14.72
CA VAL A 402 22.90 -20.47 13.97
C VAL A 402 22.13 -19.84 12.82
N GLU A 403 21.45 -20.67 12.02
CA GLU A 403 20.65 -20.21 10.89
C GLU A 403 19.43 -19.39 11.33
N GLN A 404 18.71 -19.86 12.35
CA GLN A 404 17.56 -19.13 12.89
C GLN A 404 17.99 -17.80 13.51
N GLY A 405 19.11 -17.77 14.23
CA GLY A 405 19.67 -16.53 14.76
C GLY A 405 20.04 -15.52 13.68
N ALA A 406 20.63 -15.97 12.56
CA ALA A 406 20.89 -15.10 11.42
C ALA A 406 19.58 -14.51 10.83
N LYS A 407 18.54 -15.34 10.67
CA LYS A 407 17.22 -14.92 10.19
C LYS A 407 16.55 -13.90 11.12
N LEU A 408 16.57 -14.12 12.43
CA LEU A 408 15.98 -13.19 13.40
C LEU A 408 16.71 -11.84 13.43
N LYS A 409 18.05 -11.85 13.35
CA LYS A 409 18.87 -10.63 13.28
C LYS A 409 18.61 -9.86 11.98
N GLN A 410 18.52 -10.56 10.85
CA GLN A 410 18.18 -9.96 9.56
C GLN A 410 16.78 -9.34 9.61
N LEU A 411 15.78 -10.09 10.11
CA LEU A 411 14.40 -9.61 10.25
C LEU A 411 14.33 -8.36 11.11
N SER A 412 15.00 -8.36 12.28
CA SER A 412 15.04 -7.20 13.17
C SER A 412 15.65 -5.97 12.49
N SER A 413 16.73 -6.16 11.71
CA SER A 413 17.33 -5.10 10.91
C SER A 413 16.42 -4.59 9.79
N GLN A 414 15.75 -5.48 9.06
CA GLN A 414 14.80 -5.12 7.99
C GLN A 414 13.62 -4.32 8.55
N LEU A 415 13.01 -4.80 9.62
CA LEU A 415 11.93 -4.12 10.33
C LEU A 415 12.38 -2.75 10.86
N GLY A 416 13.61 -2.66 11.38
CA GLY A 416 14.22 -1.41 11.81
C GLY A 416 14.49 -0.42 10.68
N GLY A 417 14.56 -0.88 9.43
CA GLY A 417 14.74 -0.03 8.25
C GLY A 417 13.44 0.52 7.67
N LEU A 418 12.28 0.07 8.15
CA LEU A 418 10.98 0.49 7.65
C LEU A 418 10.74 1.99 7.86
N THR A 419 10.11 2.63 6.88
CA THR A 419 9.68 4.03 6.99
C THR A 419 8.59 4.15 8.05
N VAL A 420 8.79 5.06 9.01
CA VAL A 420 7.81 5.37 10.05
C VAL A 420 6.59 6.03 9.41
N ASN A 421 5.42 5.41 9.55
CA ASN A 421 4.12 5.94 9.11
C ASN A 421 3.13 6.16 10.27
N GLY A 422 3.50 5.76 11.49
CA GLY A 422 2.76 6.01 12.72
C GLY A 422 3.27 7.24 13.48
N THR A 423 2.50 7.67 14.47
CA THR A 423 2.89 8.77 15.38
C THR A 423 3.18 8.25 16.78
N THR A 424 4.27 8.73 17.38
CA THR A 424 4.68 8.42 18.76
C THR A 424 4.59 9.69 19.61
N LYS A 425 3.93 9.63 20.77
CA LYS A 425 3.82 10.74 21.72
C LYS A 425 4.12 10.27 23.15
N ARG A 426 5.12 10.86 23.80
CA ARG A 426 5.38 10.69 25.25
C ARG A 426 4.85 11.91 26.00
N GLU A 427 3.97 11.66 26.96
CA GLU A 427 3.40 12.66 27.87
C GLU A 427 4.25 12.83 29.13
N ASN A 428 4.22 14.02 29.71
CA ASN A 428 4.99 14.37 30.91
C ASN A 428 4.63 13.51 32.14
N TRP A 429 3.39 13.03 32.24
CA TRP A 429 2.95 12.16 33.33
C TRP A 429 3.38 10.69 33.13
N GLY A 430 3.97 10.35 31.97
CA GLY A 430 4.52 9.03 31.68
C GLY A 430 3.72 8.20 30.67
N GLY A 431 2.65 8.71 30.08
CA GLY A 431 1.91 8.02 29.02
C GLY A 431 2.66 8.00 27.70
N LEU A 432 2.75 6.85 27.05
CA LEU A 432 3.34 6.66 25.72
C LEU A 432 2.25 6.20 24.76
N TYR A 433 1.97 7.01 23.75
CA TYR A 433 0.88 6.80 22.79
C TYR A 433 1.44 6.57 21.40
N LEU A 434 1.09 5.44 20.80
CA LEU A 434 1.40 5.07 19.43
C LEU A 434 0.10 5.06 18.64
N LYS A 435 -0.01 5.88 17.60
CA LYS A 435 -1.21 5.94 16.75
C LYS A 435 -0.86 5.73 15.28
N GLY A 436 -1.40 4.67 14.71
CA GLY A 436 -1.32 4.31 13.30
C GLY A 436 -2.69 4.20 12.67
N THR A 437 -2.77 4.45 11.37
CA THR A 437 -4.02 4.42 10.58
C THR A 437 -3.91 3.55 9.33
N ASP A 438 -2.75 2.96 9.06
CA ASP A 438 -2.54 2.08 7.92
C ASP A 438 -3.29 0.75 8.13
N PRO A 439 -4.12 0.29 7.18
CA PRO A 439 -4.89 -0.94 7.33
C PRO A 439 -4.01 -2.20 7.29
N THR A 440 -2.75 -2.10 6.89
CA THR A 440 -1.82 -3.23 6.72
C THR A 440 -0.68 -3.20 7.74
N THR A 441 0.15 -2.15 7.75
CA THR A 441 1.37 -2.08 8.56
C THR A 441 1.58 -0.67 9.11
N ASN A 442 1.67 -0.56 10.43
CA ASN A 442 1.89 0.66 11.17
C ASN A 442 3.26 0.59 11.85
N VAL A 443 4.17 1.45 11.43
CA VAL A 443 5.58 1.48 11.88
C VAL A 443 5.77 2.66 12.83
N PHE A 444 6.27 2.38 14.02
CA PHE A 444 6.57 3.35 15.06
C PHE A 444 8.05 3.31 15.42
N GLU A 445 8.65 4.47 15.64
CA GLU A 445 9.98 4.58 16.25
C GLU A 445 9.83 5.05 17.70
N VAL A 446 10.50 4.37 18.63
CA VAL A 446 10.48 4.68 20.06
C VAL A 446 11.89 4.55 20.63
N SER A 447 12.36 5.54 21.39
CA SER A 447 13.60 5.37 22.17
C SER A 447 13.36 4.42 23.33
N ALA A 448 14.27 3.49 23.59
CA ALA A 448 14.23 2.59 24.74
C ALA A 448 14.12 3.34 26.09
N SER A 449 14.73 4.54 26.19
CA SER A 449 14.61 5.42 27.35
C SER A 449 13.17 5.92 27.59
N ALA A 450 12.29 5.84 26.59
CA ALA A 450 10.89 6.23 26.71
C ALA A 450 10.05 5.26 27.57
N PHE A 451 10.58 4.10 27.94
CA PHE A 451 9.91 3.17 28.84
C PHE A 451 10.27 3.41 30.32
N THR A 452 11.41 4.06 30.59
CA THR A 452 11.78 4.46 31.94
C THR A 452 10.75 5.46 32.50
N GLY A 453 10.16 5.10 33.64
CA GLY A 453 9.10 5.88 34.29
C GLY A 453 7.79 5.96 33.51
N ALA A 454 7.59 5.11 32.51
CA ALA A 454 6.31 5.02 31.81
C ALA A 454 5.19 4.60 32.79
N LYS A 455 3.95 5.01 32.47
CA LYS A 455 2.75 4.70 33.26
C LYS A 455 1.69 3.99 32.44
N LEU A 456 1.71 4.19 31.12
CA LEU A 456 0.82 3.56 30.16
C LEU A 456 1.54 3.48 28.81
N LEU A 457 1.45 2.33 28.14
CA LEU A 457 1.66 2.22 26.70
C LEU A 457 0.30 2.00 26.02
N SER A 458 -0.08 2.92 25.14
CA SER A 458 -1.32 2.85 24.37
C SER A 458 -1.00 2.69 22.89
N ILE A 459 -1.53 1.66 22.23
CA ILE A 459 -1.39 1.44 20.79
C ILE A 459 -2.77 1.51 20.13
N GLU A 460 -2.97 2.50 19.26
CA GLU A 460 -4.16 2.66 18.42
C GLU A 460 -3.78 2.28 16.98
N ALA A 461 -4.40 1.22 16.44
CA ALA A 461 -4.20 0.81 15.05
C ALA A 461 -5.40 -0.02 14.55
N PRO A 462 -5.63 -0.10 13.22
CA PRO A 462 -6.75 -0.86 12.66
C PRO A 462 -6.71 -2.36 12.99
N ALA A 463 -7.88 -2.96 13.16
CA ALA A 463 -8.02 -4.41 13.31
C ALA A 463 -7.38 -5.16 12.13
N GLY A 464 -6.61 -6.21 12.44
CA GLY A 464 -5.94 -7.05 11.44
C GLY A 464 -4.65 -6.47 10.85
N SER A 465 -4.30 -5.21 11.17
CA SER A 465 -3.00 -4.64 10.81
C SER A 465 -1.87 -5.14 11.73
N LEU A 466 -0.63 -4.96 11.27
CA LEU A 466 0.59 -5.15 12.06
C LEU A 466 1.08 -3.81 12.61
N ALA A 467 1.30 -3.70 13.92
CA ALA A 467 2.04 -2.63 14.55
C ALA A 467 3.49 -3.07 14.82
N VAL A 468 4.44 -2.51 14.07
CA VAL A 468 5.88 -2.69 14.29
C VAL A 468 6.38 -1.53 15.16
N VAL A 469 6.71 -1.83 16.42
CA VAL A 469 7.29 -0.86 17.35
C VAL A 469 8.81 -1.06 17.36
N ASN A 470 9.52 -0.28 16.54
CA ASN A 470 10.98 -0.27 16.52
C ASN A 470 11.50 0.51 17.74
N ILE A 471 12.16 -0.22 18.64
CA ILE A 471 12.72 0.31 19.89
C ILE A 471 14.23 0.46 19.73
N ARG A 472 14.74 1.69 19.92
CA ARG A 472 16.17 2.03 19.79
C ARG A 472 16.85 2.35 21.11
N GLY A 473 18.01 1.76 21.32
CA GLY A 473 18.89 1.99 22.46
C GLY A 473 19.47 0.68 22.97
N SER A 474 20.70 0.74 23.48
CA SER A 474 21.44 -0.44 23.96
C SER A 474 20.77 -1.16 25.13
N SER A 475 19.92 -0.47 25.90
CA SER A 475 19.15 -1.06 26.98
C SER A 475 17.76 -0.46 27.13
N ALA A 476 16.81 -1.28 27.56
CA ALA A 476 15.44 -0.88 27.85
C ALA A 476 14.98 -1.44 29.21
N THR A 477 14.23 -0.65 29.97
CA THR A 477 13.69 -1.05 31.28
C THR A 477 12.18 -0.89 31.31
N PHE A 478 11.48 -1.96 31.68
CA PHE A 478 10.02 -2.04 31.79
C PHE A 478 9.62 -2.36 33.23
N THR A 479 8.87 -1.47 33.88
CA THR A 479 8.50 -1.67 35.29
C THR A 479 7.07 -1.24 35.58
N GLY A 480 6.17 -2.21 35.76
CA GLY A 480 4.88 -2.01 36.43
C GLY A 480 3.90 -1.02 35.78
N PHE A 481 3.99 -0.78 34.46
CA PHE A 481 3.08 0.14 33.76
C PHE A 481 2.04 -0.60 32.91
N GLY A 482 0.91 0.07 32.65
CA GLY A 482 -0.24 -0.55 31.98
C GLY A 482 -0.17 -0.55 30.45
N HIS A 483 -1.04 -1.36 29.84
CA HIS A 483 -1.27 -1.40 28.39
C HIS A 483 -2.71 -1.00 28.02
N ALA A 484 -2.87 -0.38 26.86
CA ALA A 484 -4.18 -0.17 26.25
C ALA A 484 -4.10 -0.35 24.72
N PHE A 485 -5.10 -1.02 24.15
CA PHE A 485 -5.30 -1.08 22.70
C PHE A 485 -6.61 -0.39 22.30
N SER A 486 -6.59 0.24 21.13
CA SER A 486 -7.76 0.85 20.49
C SER A 486 -7.65 0.76 18.97
N GLY A 487 -8.71 1.10 18.23
CA GLY A 487 -8.76 0.94 16.76
C GLY A 487 -9.01 -0.49 16.28
N GLY A 488 -9.04 -1.47 17.19
CA GLY A 488 -9.35 -2.88 16.91
C GLY A 488 -8.13 -3.79 16.83
N ILE A 489 -6.91 -3.27 16.99
CA ILE A 489 -5.70 -4.09 17.15
C ILE A 489 -5.73 -4.91 18.45
N ASP A 490 -5.09 -6.07 18.43
CA ASP A 490 -4.92 -7.00 19.55
C ASP A 490 -3.47 -7.47 19.66
N GLN A 491 -3.16 -8.31 20.66
CA GLN A 491 -1.81 -8.84 20.90
C GLN A 491 -1.24 -9.59 19.69
N GLN A 492 -2.09 -10.16 18.84
CA GLN A 492 -1.67 -10.94 17.67
C GLN A 492 -1.23 -10.05 16.50
N GLY A 493 -1.38 -8.73 16.62
CA GLY A 493 -0.93 -7.73 15.65
C GLY A 493 0.18 -6.80 16.15
N VAL A 494 0.78 -7.04 17.33
CA VAL A 494 1.82 -6.16 17.90
C VAL A 494 3.17 -6.85 17.94
N LEU A 495 4.18 -6.22 17.32
CA LEU A 495 5.57 -6.66 17.31
C LEU A 495 6.49 -5.58 17.90
N PHE A 496 7.09 -5.87 19.06
CA PHE A 496 8.15 -5.07 19.65
C PHE A 496 9.50 -5.50 19.07
N ASN A 497 10.06 -4.69 18.18
CA ASN A 497 11.35 -4.95 17.57
C ASN A 497 12.44 -4.12 18.27
N PHE A 498 13.21 -4.74 19.15
CA PHE A 498 14.38 -4.12 19.77
C PHE A 498 15.56 -4.21 18.81
N VAL A 499 15.81 -3.12 18.08
CA VAL A 499 16.68 -3.18 16.90
C VAL A 499 18.15 -3.33 17.25
N ASP A 500 18.58 -2.70 18.34
CA ASP A 500 19.98 -2.60 18.76
C ASP A 500 20.18 -2.83 20.27
N ALA A 501 19.14 -3.26 20.99
CA ALA A 501 19.26 -3.53 22.42
C ALA A 501 20.13 -4.77 22.67
N THR A 502 21.08 -4.63 23.59
CA THR A 502 21.90 -5.74 24.09
C THR A 502 21.45 -6.22 25.46
N HIS A 503 20.59 -5.45 26.14
CA HIS A 503 20.05 -5.81 27.44
C HIS A 503 18.61 -5.30 27.60
N ILE A 504 17.71 -6.15 28.10
CA ILE A 504 16.34 -5.75 28.44
C ILE A 504 16.07 -6.20 29.87
N GLU A 505 15.61 -5.28 30.70
CA GLU A 505 15.15 -5.56 32.05
C GLU A 505 13.64 -5.33 32.12
N ALA A 506 12.89 -6.34 32.57
CA ALA A 506 11.47 -6.24 32.82
C ALA A 506 11.12 -6.80 34.19
N HIS A 507 10.35 -6.04 34.96
CA HIS A 507 9.90 -6.42 36.29
C HIS A 507 8.44 -6.02 36.50
N GLY A 508 7.58 -6.95 36.93
CA GLY A 508 6.18 -6.59 37.22
C GLY A 508 5.40 -6.14 35.97
N TYR A 509 5.80 -6.58 34.79
CA TYR A 509 5.31 -6.07 33.51
C TYR A 509 4.79 -7.18 32.59
N GLY A 510 3.76 -6.87 31.81
CA GLY A 510 3.13 -7.80 30.87
C GLY A 510 3.35 -7.35 29.42
N PHE A 511 4.14 -8.07 28.62
CA PHE A 511 4.25 -7.79 27.19
C PHE A 511 3.00 -8.29 26.45
N TRP A 512 2.21 -7.36 25.93
CA TRP A 512 1.04 -7.65 25.08
C TRP A 512 1.44 -7.59 23.61
N GLY A 513 1.90 -8.71 23.07
CA GLY A 513 2.47 -8.82 21.73
C GLY A 513 3.75 -9.64 21.69
N THR A 514 4.33 -9.78 20.50
CA THR A 514 5.56 -10.53 20.29
C THR A 514 6.79 -9.63 20.40
N VAL A 515 7.84 -10.12 21.05
CA VAL A 515 9.14 -9.43 21.21
C VAL A 515 10.18 -10.07 20.29
N LEU A 516 10.83 -9.25 19.47
CA LEU A 516 12.01 -9.60 18.68
C LEU A 516 13.19 -8.77 19.17
N ALA A 517 14.12 -9.42 19.88
CA ALA A 517 15.29 -8.80 20.49
C ALA A 517 16.55 -9.70 20.35
N PRO A 518 16.97 -10.03 19.12
CA PRO A 518 17.91 -11.12 18.85
C PRO A 518 19.35 -10.86 19.33
N PHE A 519 19.62 -9.68 19.87
CA PHE A 519 20.91 -9.29 20.45
C PHE A 519 20.87 -9.15 21.98
N ALA A 520 19.69 -9.20 22.59
CA ALA A 520 19.49 -8.81 23.98
C ALA A 520 19.50 -9.99 24.95
N ASP A 521 20.29 -9.86 26.01
CA ASP A 521 20.13 -10.65 27.22
C ASP A 521 18.93 -10.09 28.03
N PHE A 522 17.93 -10.93 28.28
CA PHE A 522 16.65 -10.51 28.85
C PHE A 522 16.52 -10.95 30.31
N GLU A 523 16.51 -10.00 31.23
CA GLU A 523 16.15 -10.24 32.63
C GLU A 523 14.65 -9.97 32.82
N PHE A 524 13.86 -11.01 33.08
CA PHE A 524 12.40 -10.88 33.14
C PHE A 524 11.81 -11.54 34.38
N ASN A 525 11.48 -10.72 35.38
CA ASN A 525 10.96 -11.18 36.67
C ASN A 525 9.54 -10.69 36.97
N ASP A 526 8.78 -11.50 37.70
CA ASP A 526 7.45 -11.18 38.23
C ASP A 526 6.49 -10.59 37.17
N GLY A 527 6.55 -11.10 35.93
CA GLY A 527 5.80 -10.58 34.80
C GLY A 527 5.30 -11.67 33.87
N SER A 528 4.74 -11.27 32.73
CA SER A 528 4.22 -12.22 31.75
C SER A 528 4.35 -11.72 30.31
N TRP A 529 4.16 -12.60 29.34
CA TRP A 529 3.97 -12.19 27.95
C TRP A 529 2.83 -12.94 27.28
N ASP A 530 2.06 -12.22 26.48
CA ASP A 530 0.97 -12.71 25.63
C ASP A 530 1.44 -12.59 24.17
N GLY A 531 2.22 -13.57 23.71
CA GLY A 531 2.93 -13.50 22.43
C GLY A 531 4.12 -14.45 22.35
N GLY A 532 5.08 -14.17 21.48
CA GLY A 532 6.39 -14.83 21.48
C GLY A 532 7.49 -13.93 22.05
N ILE A 533 8.55 -14.51 22.61
CA ILE A 533 9.82 -13.82 22.84
C ILE A 533 10.92 -14.50 22.02
N TYR A 534 11.58 -13.73 21.16
CA TYR A 534 12.70 -14.15 20.33
C TYR A 534 13.93 -13.32 20.70
N ALA A 535 14.80 -13.85 21.56
CA ALA A 535 15.90 -13.08 22.16
C ALA A 535 17.24 -13.81 22.15
N LYS A 536 18.30 -13.18 22.65
CA LYS A 536 19.61 -13.84 22.79
C LYS A 536 19.57 -14.84 23.95
N SER A 537 19.23 -14.39 25.16
CA SER A 537 19.08 -15.24 26.35
C SER A 537 17.95 -14.72 27.23
N LEU A 538 17.47 -15.54 28.16
CA LEU A 538 16.51 -15.11 29.18
C LEU A 538 16.87 -15.65 30.57
N THR A 539 16.85 -14.79 31.58
CA THR A 539 16.93 -15.16 32.99
C THR A 539 15.78 -14.55 33.77
N GLY A 540 15.05 -15.37 34.53
CA GLY A 540 13.98 -14.90 35.41
C GLY A 540 12.77 -15.84 35.41
N ASN A 541 11.71 -15.45 36.12
CA ASN A 541 10.53 -16.28 36.43
C ASN A 541 9.24 -15.85 35.71
N ALA A 542 9.33 -15.04 34.65
CA ALA A 542 8.14 -14.58 33.92
C ALA A 542 7.36 -15.73 33.24
N GLU A 543 6.04 -15.56 33.14
CA GLU A 543 5.11 -16.55 32.57
C GLU A 543 4.73 -16.26 31.11
N GLY A 544 4.73 -17.29 30.26
CA GLY A 544 4.39 -17.19 28.85
C GLY A 544 3.02 -17.74 28.50
N HIS A 545 2.19 -16.94 27.83
CA HIS A 545 0.87 -17.34 27.33
C HIS A 545 0.84 -17.43 25.80
N ILE A 546 -0.02 -18.31 25.27
CA ILE A 546 -0.16 -18.53 23.83
C ILE A 546 -1.06 -17.44 23.22
N ASN A 547 -0.45 -16.45 22.58
CA ASN A 547 -1.12 -15.46 21.72
C ASN A 547 -0.21 -15.12 20.52
N PRO A 548 0.08 -16.07 19.61
CA PRO A 548 1.11 -15.91 18.59
C PRO A 548 0.80 -14.74 17.66
N LEU A 549 1.85 -14.02 17.24
CA LEU A 549 1.76 -13.03 16.18
C LEU A 549 1.23 -13.70 14.90
N LYS A 550 0.26 -13.06 14.24
CA LYS A 550 -0.20 -13.50 12.92
C LYS A 550 0.94 -13.39 11.91
N ASP A 551 0.90 -14.24 10.90
CA ASP A 551 1.83 -14.12 9.78
C ASP A 551 1.51 -12.85 8.98
N HIS A 552 2.55 -12.05 8.72
CA HIS A 552 2.44 -10.82 7.92
C HIS A 552 3.52 -10.80 6.83
N ASP A 553 3.15 -10.30 5.66
CA ASP A 553 4.12 -9.98 4.60
C ASP A 553 4.17 -8.46 4.46
N ILE A 554 5.34 -7.89 4.69
CA ILE A 554 5.57 -6.45 4.61
C ILE A 554 6.26 -6.16 3.28
N CYS A 555 5.78 -5.13 2.58
CA CYS A 555 6.43 -4.60 1.39
C CYS A 555 7.52 -3.61 1.81
N LEU A 556 8.78 -3.88 1.44
CA LEU A 556 9.90 -2.94 1.58
C LEU A 556 9.97 -1.95 0.42
#